data_AF-A0A1G6F478-F1
#
_entry.id   AF-A0A1G6F478-F1
#
_cell.length_a   1.000
_cell.length_b   1.000
_cell.length_c   1.000
_cell.angle_alpha   90.00
_cell.angle_beta   90.00
_cell.angle_gamma   90.00
#
_symmetry.space_group_name_H-M   'P 1'
#
loop_
_entity.id
_entity.type
_entity.pdbx_description
1 polymer ?
#
loop_
_entity_poly.entity_id
_entity_poly.type
_entity_poly.pdbx_seq_one_letter_code
_entity_poly.pdbx_strand_id
1 'polypeptide(L)'
;MNEMEKIARENHRNGNNCSASLAMAFAEKLGVTPEKAKKSVPAPRSIDGKCGGYLSVVAMFEKLGMDKVGEYEKMFLEKNGSLYCKELIASRAGTGRTCNDIVGEAAAMLDELMKNS
;
A
#
# COMPACT_ATOMS: atom_id res chain seq x y z
N MET A 1 3.69 3.21 -14.99
CA MET A 1 2.70 2.51 -14.15
C MET A 1 2.81 1.03 -14.41
N ASN A 2 3.19 0.23 -13.41
CA ASN A 2 3.23 -1.22 -13.54
C ASN A 2 1.83 -1.83 -13.32
N GLU A 3 1.71 -3.13 -13.57
CA GLU A 3 0.44 -3.84 -13.50
C GLU A 3 -0.19 -3.76 -12.09
N MET A 4 0.62 -3.95 -11.04
CA MET A 4 0.15 -3.91 -9.65
C MET A 4 -0.35 -2.51 -9.26
N GLU A 5 0.33 -1.45 -9.71
CA GLU A 5 -0.13 -0.07 -9.53
C GLU A 5 -1.51 0.15 -10.17
N LYS A 6 -1.70 -0.32 -11.40
CA LYS A 6 -2.98 -0.18 -12.11
C LYS A 6 -4.11 -0.88 -11.34
N ILE A 7 -3.91 -2.15 -10.97
CA ILE A 7 -4.91 -2.96 -10.26
C ILE A 7 -5.23 -2.35 -8.89
N ALA A 8 -4.22 -1.93 -8.13
CA ALA A 8 -4.43 -1.32 -6.81
C ALA A 8 -5.23 0.00 -6.91
N ARG A 9 -4.92 0.83 -7.92
CA ARG A 9 -5.67 2.06 -8.17
C ARG A 9 -7.13 1.77 -8.55
N GLU A 10 -7.38 0.79 -9.40
CA GLU A 10 -8.73 0.37 -9.79
C GLU A 10 -9.52 -0.17 -8.59
N ASN A 11 -8.93 -1.04 -7.77
CA ASN A 11 -9.56 -1.54 -6.55
C ASN A 11 -10.00 -0.41 -5.62
N HIS A 12 -9.20 0.64 -5.48
CA HIS A 12 -9.52 1.80 -4.64
C HIS A 12 -10.60 2.70 -5.26
N ARG A 13 -10.59 2.89 -6.59
CA ARG A 13 -11.67 3.60 -7.30
C ARG A 13 -13.01 2.86 -7.17
N ASN A 14 -12.97 1.54 -7.04
CA ASN A 14 -14.15 0.69 -6.83
C ASN A 14 -14.64 0.68 -5.36
N GLY A 15 -14.25 1.66 -4.54
CA GLY A 15 -14.79 1.86 -3.19
C GLY A 15 -14.10 1.07 -2.08
N ASN A 16 -13.03 0.31 -2.37
CA ASN A 16 -12.22 -0.30 -1.33
C ASN A 16 -11.31 0.75 -0.67
N ASN A 17 -11.04 0.56 0.62
CA ASN A 17 -10.11 1.44 1.33
C ASN A 17 -8.66 1.18 0.89
N CYS A 18 -7.78 2.15 1.14
CA CYS A 18 -6.39 2.11 0.66
C CYS A 18 -5.60 0.86 1.04
N SER A 19 -5.80 0.31 2.25
CA SER A 19 -5.10 -0.91 2.68
C SER A 19 -5.60 -2.15 1.93
N ALA A 20 -6.94 -2.30 1.87
CA ALA A 20 -7.60 -3.41 1.18
C ALA A 20 -7.29 -3.44 -0.32
N SER A 21 -7.32 -2.28 -0.99
CA SER A 21 -7.06 -2.18 -2.43
C SER A 21 -5.68 -2.70 -2.84
N LEU A 22 -4.66 -2.42 -2.01
CA LEU A 22 -3.30 -2.93 -2.17
C LEU A 22 -3.25 -4.44 -1.99
N ALA A 23 -3.77 -4.95 -0.88
CA ALA A 23 -3.75 -6.39 -0.62
C ALA A 23 -4.47 -7.18 -1.73
N MET A 24 -5.59 -6.67 -2.22
CA MET A 24 -6.32 -7.27 -3.34
C MET A 24 -5.50 -7.34 -4.63
N ALA A 25 -4.67 -6.33 -4.91
CA ALA A 25 -3.80 -6.34 -6.10
C ALA A 25 -2.74 -7.44 -6.05
N PHE A 26 -2.29 -7.80 -4.84
CA PHE A 26 -1.29 -8.85 -4.60
C PHE A 26 -1.89 -10.19 -4.16
N ALA A 27 -3.20 -10.39 -4.30
CA ALA A 27 -3.89 -11.58 -3.79
C ALA A 27 -3.29 -12.89 -4.36
N GLU A 28 -2.98 -12.92 -5.65
CA GLU A 28 -2.32 -14.06 -6.30
C GLU A 28 -0.93 -14.34 -5.70
N LYS A 29 -0.12 -13.29 -5.49
CA LYS A 29 1.20 -13.41 -4.88
C LYS A 29 1.13 -13.90 -3.44
N LEU A 30 0.07 -13.55 -2.73
CA LEU A 30 -0.23 -14.02 -1.38
C LEU A 30 -0.84 -15.44 -1.35
N GLY A 31 -1.12 -16.06 -2.50
CA GLY A 31 -1.75 -17.39 -2.58
C GLY A 31 -3.19 -17.42 -2.06
N VAL A 32 -3.92 -16.30 -2.11
CA VAL A 32 -5.28 -16.19 -1.58
C VAL A 32 -6.23 -15.48 -2.56
N THR A 33 -7.54 -15.56 -2.30
CA THR A 33 -8.52 -14.77 -3.07
C THR A 33 -8.48 -13.29 -2.66
N PRO A 34 -8.93 -12.35 -3.52
CA PRO A 34 -9.00 -10.93 -3.17
C PRO A 34 -9.79 -10.64 -1.88
N GLU A 35 -10.88 -11.37 -1.63
CA GLU A 35 -11.71 -11.24 -0.43
C GLU A 35 -10.98 -11.67 0.84
N LYS A 36 -10.09 -12.66 0.74
CA LYS A 36 -9.22 -13.08 1.85
C LYS A 36 -8.07 -12.10 2.02
N ALA A 37 -7.48 -11.62 0.92
CA ALA A 37 -6.39 -10.65 0.94
C ALA A 37 -6.79 -9.36 1.67
N LYS A 38 -7.96 -8.78 1.37
CA LYS A 38 -8.41 -7.55 2.05
C LYS A 38 -8.64 -7.70 3.56
N LYS A 39 -8.89 -8.92 4.04
CA LYS A 39 -9.06 -9.24 5.47
C LYS A 39 -7.75 -9.57 6.17
N SER A 40 -6.67 -9.77 5.42
CA SER A 40 -5.39 -10.20 5.96
C SER A 40 -4.47 -9.04 6.32
N VAL A 41 -4.85 -7.80 5.97
CA VAL A 41 -4.08 -6.59 6.22
C VAL A 41 -4.77 -5.65 7.22
N PRO A 42 -4.03 -4.81 7.98
CA PRO A 42 -4.61 -3.87 8.92
C PRO A 42 -5.52 -2.84 8.25
N ALA A 43 -6.55 -2.38 8.96
CA ALA A 43 -7.38 -1.29 8.48
C ALA A 43 -6.58 0.03 8.42
N PRO A 44 -6.91 0.97 7.52
CA PRO A 44 -6.20 2.25 7.47
C PRO A 44 -6.25 2.98 8.81
N ARG A 45 -5.10 3.50 9.27
CA ARG A 45 -4.94 4.21 10.55
C ARG A 45 -5.09 3.34 11.80
N SER A 46 -5.24 2.02 11.70
CA SER A 46 -5.47 1.16 12.87
C SER A 46 -4.24 0.98 13.75
N ILE A 47 -3.04 1.16 13.21
CA ILE A 47 -1.76 1.09 13.93
C ILE A 47 -1.17 2.49 13.94
N ASP A 48 -1.22 3.15 15.09
CA ASP A 48 -0.66 4.49 15.36
C ASP A 48 -1.07 5.58 14.36
N GLY A 49 -2.22 5.45 13.71
CA GLY A 49 -2.67 6.42 12.70
C GLY A 49 -1.90 6.36 11.36
N LYS A 50 -1.06 5.34 11.14
CA LYS A 50 -0.26 5.17 9.92
C LYS A 50 -1.13 4.97 8.67
N CYS A 51 -0.55 5.31 7.52
CA CYS A 51 -1.17 5.17 6.21
C CYS A 51 -1.56 3.72 5.93
N GLY A 52 -2.78 3.50 5.43
CA GLY A 52 -3.25 2.16 5.08
C GLY A 52 -2.41 1.51 3.97
N GLY A 53 -1.89 2.31 3.03
CA GLY A 53 -1.01 1.77 1.99
C GLY A 53 0.34 1.30 2.51
N TYR A 54 0.93 2.05 3.46
CA TYR A 54 2.13 1.62 4.17
C TYR A 54 1.87 0.35 4.99
N LEU A 55 0.84 0.34 5.83
CA LEU A 55 0.52 -0.80 6.70
C LEU A 55 0.22 -2.08 5.92
N SER A 56 -0.44 -1.96 4.76
CA SER A 56 -0.76 -3.09 3.89
C SER A 56 0.52 -3.77 3.37
N VAL A 57 1.49 -2.98 2.89
CA VAL A 57 2.76 -3.52 2.40
C VAL A 57 3.59 -4.16 3.51
N VAL A 58 3.68 -3.53 4.69
CA VAL A 58 4.37 -4.12 5.84
C VAL A 58 3.76 -5.47 6.22
N ALA A 59 2.43 -5.57 6.29
CA ALA A 59 1.74 -6.82 6.59
C ALA A 59 1.90 -7.87 5.48
N MET A 60 2.03 -7.46 4.21
CA MET A 60 2.30 -8.39 3.12
C MET A 60 3.71 -8.94 3.16
N PHE A 61 4.73 -8.13 3.51
CA PHE A 61 6.09 -8.63 3.69
C PHE A 61 6.18 -9.71 4.77
N GLU A 62 5.51 -9.51 5.90
CA GLU A 62 5.46 -10.53 6.96
C GLU A 62 4.88 -11.85 6.45
N LYS A 63 3.76 -11.79 5.70
CA LYS A 63 3.12 -12.99 5.13
C LYS A 63 3.94 -13.69 4.07
N LEU A 64 4.71 -12.92 3.30
CA LEU A 64 5.58 -13.43 2.25
C LEU A 64 6.95 -13.88 2.78
N GLY A 65 7.22 -13.67 4.08
CA GLY A 65 8.53 -13.98 4.68
C GLY A 65 9.66 -13.09 4.15
N MET A 66 9.36 -11.84 3.77
CA MET A 66 10.31 -10.91 3.18
C MET A 66 10.83 -9.91 4.22
N ASP A 67 12.14 -9.86 4.43
CA ASP A 67 12.78 -8.87 5.30
C ASP A 67 13.14 -7.58 4.53
N LYS A 68 12.11 -6.84 4.10
CA LYS A 68 12.26 -5.60 3.29
C LYS A 68 11.55 -4.37 3.87
N VAL A 69 11.08 -4.45 5.11
CA VAL A 69 10.32 -3.36 5.76
C VAL A 69 11.14 -2.08 5.83
N GLY A 70 12.42 -2.17 6.21
CA GLY A 70 13.29 -1.00 6.32
C GLY A 70 13.55 -0.30 4.97
N GLU A 71 13.77 -1.07 3.91
CA GLU A 71 13.97 -0.54 2.56
C GLU A 71 12.69 0.14 2.04
N TYR A 72 11.54 -0.52 2.20
CA TYR A 72 10.25 0.05 1.83
C TYR A 72 9.91 1.31 2.61
N GLU A 73 10.16 1.34 3.93
CA GLU A 73 9.90 2.52 4.75
C GLU A 73 10.70 3.72 4.24
N LYS A 74 11.97 3.52 3.88
CA LYS A 74 12.81 4.54 3.27
C LYS A 74 12.22 5.03 1.94
N MET A 75 11.88 4.13 1.02
CA MET A 75 11.26 4.48 -0.27
C MET A 75 9.95 5.25 -0.08
N PHE A 76 9.12 4.80 0.86
CA PHE A 76 7.84 5.42 1.16
C PHE A 76 8.02 6.82 1.72
N LEU A 77 8.95 7.02 2.66
CA LEU A 77 9.27 8.33 3.24
C LEU A 77 9.86 9.28 2.20
N GLU A 78 10.81 8.83 1.38
CA GLU A 78 11.42 9.65 0.33
C GLU A 78 10.37 10.14 -0.69
N LYS A 79 9.39 9.30 -1.02
CA LYS A 79 8.34 9.63 -1.98
C LYS A 79 7.18 10.43 -1.38
N ASN A 80 6.78 10.14 -0.14
CA ASN A 80 5.54 10.62 0.45
C ASN A 80 5.73 11.62 1.59
N GLY A 81 6.91 11.67 2.20
CA GLY A 81 7.28 12.59 3.27
C GLY A 81 6.77 12.24 4.68
N SER A 82 5.90 11.24 4.83
CA SER A 82 5.40 10.80 6.14
C SER A 82 4.82 9.38 6.06
N LEU A 83 4.80 8.68 7.21
CA LEU A 83 4.08 7.41 7.37
C LEU A 83 2.65 7.61 7.88
N TYR A 84 2.30 8.79 8.38
CA TYR A 84 1.05 9.06 9.09
C TYR A 84 -0.02 9.60 8.14
N CYS A 85 -1.20 8.99 8.19
CA CYS A 85 -2.26 9.31 7.24
C CYS A 85 -2.70 10.78 7.32
N LYS A 86 -2.78 11.34 8.54
CA LYS A 86 -3.17 12.74 8.75
C LYS A 86 -2.16 13.72 8.14
N GLU A 87 -0.86 13.47 8.33
CA GLU A 87 0.22 14.30 7.78
C GLU A 87 0.22 14.23 6.26
N LEU A 88 0.05 13.04 5.68
CA LEU A 88 -0.07 12.84 4.24
C LEU A 88 -1.30 13.51 3.62
N ILE A 89 -2.41 13.60 4.36
CA ILE A 89 -3.61 14.33 3.92
C ILE A 89 -3.35 15.83 3.96
N ALA A 90 -2.73 16.32 5.04
CA ALA A 90 -2.42 17.74 5.20
C ALA A 90 -1.41 18.21 4.16
N SER A 91 -0.33 17.45 3.92
CA SER A 91 0.74 17.82 2.98
C SER A 91 0.27 17.88 1.53
N ARG A 92 -0.80 17.16 1.17
CA ARG A 92 -1.32 17.12 -0.20
C ARG A 92 -2.55 18.00 -0.43
N ALA A 93 -3.07 18.67 0.59
CA ALA A 93 -4.22 19.55 0.45
C ALA A 93 -3.96 20.60 -0.65
N GLY A 94 -4.89 20.73 -1.60
CA GLY A 94 -4.77 21.68 -2.71
C GLY A 94 -3.88 21.26 -3.88
N THR A 95 -3.20 20.10 -3.82
CA THR A 95 -2.30 19.64 -4.89
C THR A 95 -2.98 18.76 -5.96
N GLY A 96 -4.22 18.33 -5.72
CA GLY A 96 -4.92 17.35 -6.54
C GLY A 96 -4.48 15.88 -6.28
N ARG A 97 -3.41 15.66 -5.52
CA ARG A 97 -2.97 14.31 -5.11
C ARG A 97 -3.93 13.70 -4.09
N THR A 98 -4.18 12.40 -4.22
CA THR A 98 -5.21 11.65 -3.48
C THR A 98 -4.66 10.42 -2.78
N CYS A 99 -5.49 9.74 -1.97
CA CYS A 99 -5.15 8.39 -1.47
C CYS A 99 -4.90 7.39 -2.60
N ASN A 100 -5.56 7.55 -3.75
CA ASN A 100 -5.40 6.64 -4.89
C ASN A 100 -3.98 6.67 -5.46
N ASP A 101 -3.32 7.84 -5.40
CA ASP A 101 -1.94 8.00 -5.83
C ASP A 101 -0.98 7.25 -4.90
N ILE A 102 -1.13 7.43 -3.59
CA ILE A 102 -0.32 6.73 -2.59
C ILE A 102 -0.53 5.21 -2.66
N VAL A 103 -1.77 4.75 -2.93
CA VAL A 103 -2.07 3.34 -3.17
C VAL A 103 -1.30 2.80 -4.36
N GLY A 104 -1.27 3.55 -5.47
CA GLY A 104 -0.53 3.17 -6.66
C GLY A 104 0.99 3.15 -6.46
N GLU A 105 1.52 4.17 -5.79
CA GLU A 105 2.95 4.29 -5.47
C GLU A 105 3.41 3.15 -4.56
N ALA A 106 2.67 2.85 -3.50
CA ALA A 106 2.97 1.73 -2.61
C ALA A 106 2.93 0.38 -3.35
N ALA A 107 2.00 0.20 -4.28
CA ALA A 107 1.92 -1.02 -5.10
C ALA A 107 3.14 -1.13 -6.03
N ALA A 108 3.57 -0.01 -6.62
CA ALA A 108 4.75 0.00 -7.46
C ALA A 108 6.02 -0.35 -6.68
N MET A 109 6.20 0.22 -5.48
CA MET A 109 7.32 -0.07 -4.60
C MET A 109 7.36 -1.55 -4.17
N LEU A 110 6.21 -2.13 -3.79
CA LEU A 110 6.16 -3.54 -3.42
C LEU A 110 6.51 -4.45 -4.61
N ASP A 111 5.94 -4.20 -5.79
CA ASP A 111 6.24 -4.99 -7.00
C ASP A 111 7.73 -4.92 -7.38
N GLU A 112 8.34 -3.74 -7.26
CA GLU A 112 9.78 -3.56 -7.46
C GLU A 112 10.62 -4.35 -6.45
N LEU A 113 10.28 -4.25 -5.16
CA LEU A 113 10.99 -4.97 -4.10
C LEU A 113 10.83 -6.48 -4.22
N MET A 114 9.69 -6.98 -4.69
CA MET A 114 9.47 -8.41 -4.96
C MET A 114 10.30 -8.93 -6.13
N LYS A 115 10.52 -8.12 -7.19
CA LYS A 115 11.33 -8.50 -8.35
C LYS A 115 12.83 -8.53 -8.06
N ASN A 116 13.28 -7.72 -7.10
CA ASN A 116 14.67 -7.67 -6.65
C ASN A 116 14.94 -8.63 -5.47
N SER A 117 14.22 -9.76 -5.40
CA SER A 117 14.34 -10.77 -4.33
C SER A 117 14.78 -12.12 -4.88
#